data_AF-A0A2D6U4S9-F1
#
_entry.id   AF-A0A2D6U4S9-F1
#
_cell.length_a   1.000
_cell.length_b   1.000
_cell.length_c   1.000
_cell.angle_alpha   90.00
_cell.angle_beta   90.00
_cell.angle_gamma   90.00
#
_symmetry.space_group_name_H-M   'P 1'
#
loop_
_entity.id
_entity.type
_entity.pdbx_description
1 polymer ?
#
loop_
_entity_poly.entity_id
_entity_poly.type
_entity_poly.pdbx_seq_one_letter_code
_entity_poly.pdbx_strand_id
1 'polypeptide(L)'
;MATKRPRRPRGDGKAPRPRKKKRKMRLSLRQNKIKKSDNYTDSLGWSQNTGGRVLEDAPKPTGPEIIIVQCEMCGSRLKIPKPKKHRYTVTCSYSECGHIMKFN
;
A
#
# COMPACT_ATOMS: atom_id res chain seq x y z
N MET A 1 -21.44 -25.25 -86.10
CA MET A 1 -20.77 -26.27 -85.25
C MET A 1 -20.04 -25.58 -84.10
N ALA A 2 -20.23 -26.13 -82.90
CA ALA A 2 -19.44 -25.97 -81.68
C ALA A 2 -19.35 -24.58 -80.99
N THR A 3 -20.14 -24.48 -79.92
CA THR A 3 -20.00 -23.60 -78.75
C THR A 3 -18.64 -23.77 -78.04
N LYS A 4 -18.16 -22.70 -77.36
CA LYS A 4 -17.30 -22.64 -76.15
C LYS A 4 -16.81 -21.19 -76.00
N ARG A 5 -16.84 -20.45 -74.88
CA ARG A 5 -17.32 -20.53 -73.48
C ARG A 5 -17.11 -19.10 -72.93
N PRO A 6 -17.98 -18.52 -72.08
CA PRO A 6 -17.70 -17.24 -71.44
C PRO A 6 -16.51 -17.38 -70.47
N ARG A 7 -15.52 -16.47 -70.56
CA ARG A 7 -14.42 -16.42 -69.58
C ARG A 7 -14.96 -15.79 -68.29
N ARG A 8 -15.02 -16.61 -67.24
CA ARG A 8 -15.41 -16.25 -65.86
C ARG A 8 -14.60 -15.04 -65.33
N PRO A 9 -15.18 -14.21 -64.44
CA PRO A 9 -14.50 -13.06 -63.88
C PRO A 9 -13.31 -13.54 -63.05
N ARG A 10 -12.11 -13.04 -63.37
CA ARG A 10 -10.91 -13.32 -62.59
C ARG A 10 -10.84 -12.32 -61.45
N GLY A 11 -11.16 -12.84 -60.28
CA GLY A 11 -10.59 -12.37 -59.02
C GLY A 11 -11.47 -11.36 -58.30
N ASP A 12 -12.05 -11.84 -57.20
CA ASP A 12 -12.35 -11.07 -55.99
C ASP A 12 -11.07 -10.39 -55.48
N GLY A 13 -10.61 -9.37 -56.20
CA GLY A 13 -9.55 -8.47 -55.78
C GLY A 13 -10.13 -7.52 -54.77
N LYS A 14 -10.28 -7.96 -53.51
CA LYS A 14 -10.48 -7.04 -52.38
C LYS A 14 -9.48 -5.90 -52.55
N ALA A 15 -9.97 -4.68 -52.82
CA ALA A 15 -9.13 -3.49 -52.83
C ALA A 15 -8.25 -3.52 -51.57
N PRO A 16 -6.93 -3.29 -51.68
CA PRO A 16 -6.05 -3.37 -50.53
C PRO A 16 -6.52 -2.33 -49.51
N ARG A 17 -7.20 -2.80 -48.46
CA ARG A 17 -7.63 -1.93 -47.36
C ARG A 17 -6.37 -1.22 -46.83
N PRO A 18 -6.36 0.11 -46.68
CA PRO A 18 -5.18 0.81 -46.19
C PRO A 18 -4.82 0.24 -44.82
N ARG A 19 -3.64 -0.40 -44.73
CA ARG A 19 -3.13 -0.93 -43.46
C ARG A 19 -3.00 0.27 -42.53
N LYS A 20 -3.81 0.33 -41.46
CA LYS A 20 -3.68 1.36 -40.41
C LYS A 20 -2.23 1.33 -39.91
N LYS A 21 -1.44 2.35 -40.27
CA LYS A 21 -0.07 2.49 -39.78
C LYS A 21 -0.14 2.58 -38.25
N LYS A 22 0.50 1.62 -37.55
CA LYS A 22 0.63 1.67 -36.10
C LYS A 22 1.35 2.97 -35.74
N ARG A 23 0.65 3.91 -35.09
CA ARG A 23 1.25 5.14 -34.58
C ARG A 23 2.33 4.73 -33.58
N LYS A 24 3.59 5.07 -33.86
CA LYS A 24 4.70 4.85 -32.94
C LYS A 24 4.50 5.80 -31.77
N MET A 25 4.18 5.29 -30.58
CA MET A 25 4.21 6.13 -29.38
C MET A 25 5.64 6.56 -29.13
N ARG A 26 5.90 7.86 -29.24
CA ARG A 26 7.15 8.47 -28.79
C ARG A 26 6.95 8.75 -27.30
N LEU A 27 7.24 7.76 -26.46
CA LEU A 27 7.34 8.01 -25.01
C LEU A 27 8.58 8.88 -24.80
N SER A 28 8.43 10.20 -24.89
CA SER A 28 9.40 11.10 -24.29
C SER A 28 9.17 11.09 -22.78
N LEU A 29 10.24 10.96 -22.01
CA LEU A 29 10.18 11.17 -20.58
C LEU A 29 9.66 12.61 -20.35
N ARG A 30 8.63 12.77 -19.52
CA ARG A 30 8.07 14.10 -19.19
C ARG A 30 9.10 15.03 -18.55
N GLN A 31 10.22 14.49 -18.06
CA GLN A 31 11.31 15.24 -17.45
C GLN A 31 12.65 14.73 -18.02
N ASN A 32 13.26 15.48 -18.94
CA ASN A 32 14.57 15.15 -19.52
C ASN A 32 15.76 15.32 -18.55
N LYS A 33 15.53 15.86 -17.35
CA LYS A 33 16.57 16.16 -16.37
C LYS A 33 16.12 15.67 -15.00
N ILE A 34 16.92 14.81 -14.38
CA ILE A 34 16.79 14.49 -12.96
C ILE A 34 17.08 15.79 -12.20
N LYS A 35 16.04 16.42 -11.65
CA LYS A 35 16.23 17.47 -10.64
C LYS A 35 16.82 16.81 -9.40
N LYS A 36 17.78 17.47 -8.75
CA LYS A 36 18.37 16.99 -7.49
C LYS A 36 17.21 16.73 -6.52
N SER A 37 17.02 15.46 -6.21
CA SER A 37 15.75 14.90 -5.74
C SER A 37 15.36 15.46 -4.39
N ASP A 38 14.16 16.03 -4.29
CA ASP A 38 13.53 16.40 -3.03
C ASP A 38 12.99 15.11 -2.38
N ASN A 39 13.92 14.22 -1.97
CA ASN A 39 13.61 12.92 -1.39
C ASN A 39 12.78 13.04 -0.10
N TYR A 40 12.71 14.24 0.48
CA TYR A 40 11.98 14.50 1.69
C TYR A 40 10.47 14.30 1.50
N THR A 41 9.88 14.76 0.40
CA THR A 41 8.42 14.62 0.20
C THR A 41 8.01 13.19 -0.15
N ASP A 42 8.84 12.48 -0.92
CA ASP A 42 8.56 11.11 -1.37
C ASP A 42 8.91 10.04 -0.31
N SER A 43 9.68 10.39 0.74
CA SER A 43 9.99 9.49 1.86
C SER A 43 8.97 9.56 3.00
N LEU A 44 8.10 10.57 3.02
CA LEU A 44 7.04 10.68 4.03
C LEU A 44 5.95 9.65 3.74
N GLY A 45 5.99 8.53 4.45
CA GLY A 45 4.95 7.49 4.42
C GLY A 45 5.37 6.14 3.81
N TRP A 46 6.62 6.01 3.37
CA TRP A 46 7.18 4.73 2.90
C TRP A 46 8.24 4.25 3.89
N SER A 47 8.19 2.97 4.28
CA SER A 47 9.30 2.32 4.99
C SER A 47 10.45 2.09 4.02
N GLN A 48 11.28 3.10 3.78
CA GLN A 48 12.49 2.92 3.00
C GLN A 48 13.51 2.17 3.87
N ASN A 49 13.93 0.98 3.45
CA ASN A 49 15.10 0.29 4.01
C ASN A 49 16.37 1.05 3.60
N THR A 50 16.61 2.23 4.17
CA THR A 50 17.78 3.11 3.88
C THR A 50 19.00 2.76 4.73
N GLY A 51 19.34 1.48 4.80
CA GLY A 51 20.56 1.03 5.47
C GLY A 51 20.77 -0.45 5.22
N GLY A 52 21.77 -0.79 4.40
CA GLY A 52 22.12 -2.16 4.08
C GLY A 52 22.27 -3.04 5.32
N ARG A 53 21.89 -4.33 5.19
CA ARG A 53 22.05 -5.44 6.16
C ARG A 53 22.68 -5.00 7.50
N VAL A 54 21.87 -4.39 8.35
CA VAL A 54 22.24 -4.18 9.75
C VAL A 54 22.30 -5.56 10.39
N LEU A 55 23.40 -5.86 11.08
CA LEU A 55 23.58 -7.07 11.90
C LEU A 55 22.36 -7.16 12.83
N GLU A 56 21.51 -8.18 12.68
CA GLU A 56 20.29 -8.31 13.48
C GLU A 56 20.67 -8.41 14.96
N ASP A 57 20.46 -7.32 15.70
CA ASP A 57 20.38 -7.36 17.15
C ASP A 57 19.28 -8.36 17.51
N ALA A 58 19.61 -9.30 18.41
CA ALA A 58 18.74 -10.39 18.82
C ALA A 58 17.32 -9.88 19.09
N PRO A 59 16.27 -10.61 18.65
CA PRO A 59 14.90 -10.12 18.73
C PRO A 59 14.57 -9.82 20.19
N LYS A 60 14.40 -8.53 20.48
CA LYS A 60 14.04 -8.07 21.82
C LYS A 60 12.73 -8.78 22.19
N PRO A 61 12.65 -9.48 23.33
CA PRO A 61 11.46 -10.23 23.68
C PRO A 61 10.26 -9.30 23.63
N THR A 62 9.25 -9.69 22.86
CA THR A 62 7.99 -8.96 22.76
C THR A 62 7.38 -8.92 24.16
N GLY A 63 7.43 -7.75 24.79
CA GLY A 63 6.80 -7.55 26.09
C GLY A 63 5.30 -7.83 25.99
N PRO A 64 4.61 -8.06 27.13
CA PRO A 64 3.19 -8.38 27.13
C PRO A 64 2.41 -7.26 26.45
N GLU A 65 1.63 -7.64 25.44
CA GLU A 65 0.77 -6.73 24.67
C GLU A 65 -0.41 -6.23 25.50
N ILE A 66 -0.78 -6.99 26.54
CA ILE A 66 -1.92 -6.74 27.41
C ILE A 66 -1.43 -6.65 28.85
N ILE A 67 -1.75 -5.54 29.50
CA ILE A 67 -1.49 -5.29 30.92
C ILE A 67 -2.81 -5.49 31.67
N ILE A 68 -2.76 -6.23 32.77
CA ILE A 68 -3.91 -6.40 33.67
C ILE A 68 -3.76 -5.38 34.79
N VAL A 69 -4.66 -4.40 34.82
CA VAL A 69 -4.68 -3.35 35.84
C VAL A 69 -5.88 -3.56 36.75
N GLN A 70 -5.68 -3.57 38.06
CA GLN A 70 -6.76 -3.62 39.04
C GLN A 70 -7.20 -2.21 39.40
N CYS A 71 -8.49 -1.91 39.36
CA CYS A 71 -8.99 -0.62 39.81
C CYS A 71 -9.04 -0.53 41.34
N GLU A 72 -8.62 0.62 41.90
CA GLU A 72 -8.56 0.87 43.35
C GLU A 72 -9.94 0.91 44.02
N MET A 73 -10.97 1.42 43.32
CA MET A 73 -12.33 1.55 43.87
C MET A 73 -13.20 0.32 43.61
N CYS A 74 -13.21 -0.17 42.35
CA CYS A 74 -14.11 -1.24 41.90
C CYS A 74 -13.48 -2.64 42.05
N GLY A 75 -12.17 -2.76 42.34
CA GLY A 75 -11.44 -4.04 42.45
C GLY A 75 -11.39 -4.87 41.16
N SER A 76 -11.98 -4.36 40.08
CA SER A 76 -12.10 -5.08 38.81
C SER A 76 -10.76 -5.16 38.09
N ARG A 77 -10.54 -6.27 37.38
CA ARG A 77 -9.32 -6.54 36.61
C ARG A 77 -9.53 -6.12 35.16
N LEU A 78 -8.98 -4.98 34.79
CA LEU A 78 -9.06 -4.40 33.45
C LEU A 78 -7.96 -4.98 32.56
N LYS A 79 -8.34 -5.54 31.41
CA LYS A 79 -7.41 -5.96 30.36
C LYS A 79 -7.18 -4.79 29.41
N ILE A 80 -6.02 -4.16 29.52
CA ILE A 80 -5.70 -2.91 28.81
C ILE A 80 -4.53 -3.17 27.86
N PRO A 81 -4.61 -2.76 26.58
CA PRO A 81 -3.47 -2.85 25.68
C PRO A 81 -2.31 -1.96 26.17
N LYS A 82 -1.08 -2.37 25.89
CA LYS A 82 0.12 -1.63 26.31
C LYS A 82 0.05 -0.15 25.88
N PRO A 83 0.06 0.80 26.83
CA PRO A 83 0.08 2.22 26.51
C PRO A 83 1.34 2.58 25.75
N LYS A 84 1.20 3.40 24.70
CA LYS A 84 2.35 3.92 23.93
C LYS A 84 3.14 5.00 24.68
N LYS A 85 2.52 5.65 25.67
CA LYS A 85 3.10 6.73 26.46
C LYS A 85 3.38 6.24 27.88
N HIS A 86 4.45 6.78 28.49
CA HIS A 86 4.77 6.51 29.90
C HIS A 86 3.66 7.00 30.84
N ARG A 87 3.08 8.17 30.55
CA ARG A 87 1.97 8.75 31.30
C ARG A 87 0.65 8.43 30.61
N TYR A 88 -0.25 7.75 31.30
CA TYR A 88 -1.55 7.38 30.75
C TYR A 88 -2.62 7.33 31.83
N THR A 89 -3.87 7.51 31.39
CA THR A 89 -5.04 7.41 32.24
C THR A 89 -5.86 6.20 31.84
N VAL A 90 -6.46 5.54 32.84
CA VAL A 90 -7.31 4.37 32.67
C VAL A 90 -8.67 4.66 33.30
N THR A 91 -9.74 4.48 32.54
CA THR A 91 -11.12 4.56 33.03
C THR A 91 -11.60 3.15 33.44
N CYS A 92 -12.18 2.98 34.65
CA CYS A 92 -12.82 1.70 35.04
C CYS A 92 -13.95 1.42 34.04
N SER A 93 -13.96 0.23 33.44
CA SER A 93 -14.98 -0.19 32.47
C SER A 93 -16.35 -0.44 33.10
N TYR A 94 -16.41 -0.45 34.43
CA TYR A 94 -17.64 -0.64 35.18
C TYR A 94 -18.42 0.68 35.23
N SER A 95 -19.66 0.65 34.73
CA SER A 95 -20.51 1.83 34.49
C SER A 95 -20.84 2.63 35.76
N GLU A 96 -20.84 1.99 36.92
CA GLU A 96 -21.17 2.66 38.19
C GLU A 96 -19.96 3.30 38.85
N CYS A 97 -18.74 2.86 38.51
CA CYS A 97 -17.53 3.33 39.19
C CYS A 97 -16.97 4.60 38.56
N GLY A 98 -16.90 4.66 37.21
CA GLY A 98 -16.43 5.86 36.49
C GLY A 98 -15.04 6.37 36.86
N HIS A 99 -14.27 5.61 37.64
CA HIS A 99 -13.03 6.07 38.25
C HIS A 99 -11.90 6.17 37.22
N ILE A 100 -11.12 7.26 37.31
CA ILE A 100 -10.02 7.56 36.40
C ILE A 100 -8.70 7.40 37.17
N MET A 101 -8.00 6.30 36.90
CA MET A 101 -6.67 6.07 37.44
C MET A 101 -5.61 6.75 36.59
N LYS A 102 -4.71 7.50 37.23
CA LYS A 102 -3.63 8.24 36.58
C LYS A 102 -2.29 7.57 36.87
N PHE A 103 -1.64 7.07 35.84
CA PHE A 103 -0.29 6.51 35.92
C PHE A 103 0.69 7.55 35.35
N ASN A 104 1.60 8.05 36.18
CA ASN A 104 2.64 9.04 35.85
C ASN A 104 3.99 8.38 35.56
#